data_AF-A0A1J6KDJ4-F1
#
_entry.id   AF-A0A1J6KDJ4-F1
#
_cell.length_a   1.000
_cell.length_b   1.000
_cell.length_c   1.000
_cell.angle_alpha   90.00
_cell.angle_beta   90.00
_cell.angle_gamma   90.00
#
_symmetry.space_group_name_H-M   'P 1'
#
loop_
_entity.id
_entity.type
_entity.pdbx_description
1 polymer ?
#
loop_
_entity_poly.entity_id
_entity_poly.type
_entity_poly.pdbx_seq_one_letter_code
_entity_poly.pdbx_strand_id
1 'polypeptide(L)'
;MTVWSRAVVRWRCSRVTNLTYRGFCYNKPSKTDLQVPPLPANLPAGSPASSFKDKGRNVQWVFLGCPGVGKGTYAARLSKLLGVPHIATGDLVRHELSSHGPLASQLVDIVNQGKLISDEIIIDLLSKRLEAGEAKGEAGFILDGFPRTIHQAEILEGVTDIDLVINLKLREDALIAKCLGRRICSECGGNYNVACIDIKADDDKTRMYMPPLLPPPHCENKLITRSDDTEDVVKERLRIYHETSRPVEDFYRRRGKLLEFDLPGGIPESWPKLLQALNIYDDEDKKSAAA
;
A
#
# COMPACT_ATOMS: atom_id res chain seq x y z
N MET A 1 -27.12 56.77 18.67
CA MET A 1 -25.77 56.19 18.74
C MET A 1 -25.83 54.96 19.64
N THR A 2 -25.60 53.69 19.30
CA THR A 2 -25.24 52.95 18.09
C THR A 2 -25.54 51.47 18.44
N VAL A 3 -26.73 50.95 18.10
CA VAL A 3 -27.00 49.76 17.25
C VAL A 3 -25.79 48.82 17.05
N TRP A 4 -25.81 47.65 17.68
CA TRP A 4 -24.95 46.50 17.35
C TRP A 4 -25.71 45.54 16.43
N SER A 5 -25.28 45.46 15.18
CA SER A 5 -25.84 44.60 14.13
C SER A 5 -25.36 43.15 14.28
N ARG A 6 -26.32 42.22 14.37
CA ARG A 6 -26.12 40.78 14.13
C ARG A 6 -25.94 40.54 12.62
N ALA A 7 -24.77 40.08 12.21
CA ALA A 7 -24.57 39.56 10.86
C ALA A 7 -25.02 38.08 10.81
N VAL A 8 -26.23 37.86 10.30
CA VAL A 8 -26.72 36.55 9.84
C VAL A 8 -26.28 36.41 8.38
N VAL A 9 -25.29 35.57 8.10
CA VAL A 9 -24.96 35.21 6.71
C VAL A 9 -25.93 34.13 6.27
N ARG A 10 -26.99 34.60 5.62
CA ARG A 10 -28.06 33.83 4.97
C ARG A 10 -27.54 33.31 3.63
N TRP A 11 -27.09 32.06 3.55
CA TRP A 11 -26.85 31.42 2.25
C TRP A 11 -28.20 31.08 1.60
N ARG A 12 -28.53 31.82 0.54
CA ARG A 12 -29.68 31.58 -0.32
C ARG A 12 -29.52 30.21 -1.00
N CYS A 13 -30.47 29.33 -0.72
CA CYS A 13 -30.70 28.10 -1.47
C CYS A 13 -31.30 28.48 -2.84
N SER A 14 -30.46 28.50 -3.89
CA SER A 14 -30.92 28.53 -5.27
C SER A 14 -31.13 27.09 -5.73
N ARG A 15 -32.40 26.71 -5.93
CA ARG A 15 -32.78 25.49 -6.63
C ARG A 15 -32.20 25.54 -8.05
N VAL A 16 -31.33 24.60 -8.37
CA VAL A 16 -31.11 24.19 -9.76
C VAL A 16 -31.62 22.75 -9.86
N THR A 17 -32.78 22.66 -10.51
CA THR A 17 -33.44 21.44 -10.95
C THR A 17 -32.58 20.69 -11.98
N ASN A 18 -32.58 19.35 -11.87
CA ASN A 18 -32.33 18.36 -12.92
C ASN A 18 -31.39 18.78 -14.07
N LEU A 19 -30.12 18.41 -13.97
CA LEU A 19 -29.31 18.15 -15.16
C LEU A 19 -28.78 16.71 -15.10
N THR A 20 -29.18 15.98 -16.13
CA THR A 20 -28.87 14.59 -16.45
C THR A 20 -27.38 14.29 -16.46
N TYR A 21 -27.02 13.16 -15.85
CA TYR A 21 -25.76 12.45 -16.06
C TYR A 21 -25.65 12.07 -17.55
N ARG A 22 -24.90 12.85 -18.33
CA ARG A 22 -24.50 12.49 -19.69
C ARG A 22 -23.07 12.94 -19.97
N GLY A 23 -22.19 11.93 -19.96
CA GLY A 23 -21.16 11.70 -20.98
C GLY A 23 -19.99 12.67 -21.02
N PHE A 24 -18.81 12.19 -20.60
CA PHE A 24 -17.57 12.24 -21.39
C PHE A 24 -16.50 11.48 -20.61
N CYS A 25 -16.20 10.24 -21.02
CA CYS A 25 -14.93 9.52 -20.80
C CYS A 25 -15.06 8.09 -21.34
N TYR A 26 -15.24 7.94 -22.65
CA TYR A 26 -14.96 6.71 -23.38
C TYR A 26 -14.64 7.09 -24.82
N ASN A 27 -13.37 7.31 -25.11
CA ASN A 27 -12.88 7.19 -26.48
C ASN A 27 -12.14 5.86 -26.59
N LYS A 28 -12.70 4.93 -27.37
CA LYS A 28 -11.99 3.73 -27.84
C LYS A 28 -10.76 4.17 -28.63
N PRO A 29 -9.58 3.55 -28.44
CA PRO A 29 -8.47 3.78 -29.34
C PRO A 29 -8.74 3.08 -30.68
N SER A 30 -8.59 3.83 -31.77
CA SER A 30 -8.51 3.32 -33.13
C SER A 30 -7.22 2.52 -33.32
N LYS A 31 -7.34 1.36 -33.98
CA LYS A 31 -6.20 0.53 -34.40
C LYS A 31 -5.41 1.27 -35.50
N THR A 32 -4.31 1.91 -35.14
CA THR A 32 -3.09 2.07 -35.94
C THR A 32 -2.05 2.80 -35.09
N ASP A 33 -0.78 2.39 -35.22
CA ASP A 33 0.44 2.97 -34.64
C ASP A 33 0.84 2.51 -33.22
N LEU A 34 1.05 1.20 -33.09
CA LEU A 34 2.05 0.63 -32.18
C LEU A 34 3.41 0.67 -32.87
N GLN A 35 4.21 1.70 -32.60
CA GLN A 35 5.66 1.64 -32.75
C GLN A 35 6.32 2.07 -31.44
N VAL A 36 6.95 1.10 -30.79
CA VAL A 36 7.72 1.28 -29.56
C VAL A 36 9.08 1.86 -29.95
N PRO A 37 9.50 3.02 -29.42
CA PRO A 37 10.86 3.52 -29.64
C PRO A 37 11.89 2.63 -28.90
N PRO A 38 13.11 2.45 -29.45
CA PRO A 38 14.13 1.62 -28.83
C PRO A 38 14.63 2.23 -27.52
N LEU A 39 14.95 1.34 -26.57
CA LEU A 39 15.49 1.64 -25.24
C LEU A 39 16.82 2.40 -25.32
N PRO A 40 17.09 3.39 -24.44
CA PRO A 40 18.44 3.91 -24.26
C PRO A 40 19.32 2.87 -23.57
N ALA A 41 20.42 2.52 -24.22
CA ALA A 41 21.49 1.71 -23.65
C ALA A 41 22.28 2.58 -22.66
N ASN A 42 22.12 2.30 -21.35
CA ASN A 42 23.13 2.43 -20.29
C ASN A 42 22.44 2.43 -18.91
N LEU A 43 22.35 1.26 -18.27
CA LEU A 43 22.16 1.13 -16.83
C LEU A 43 23.51 0.68 -16.22
N PRO A 44 23.97 1.30 -15.13
CA PRO A 44 25.26 0.96 -14.53
C PRO A 44 25.23 -0.46 -13.94
N ALA A 45 26.27 -1.23 -14.29
CA ALA A 45 26.49 -2.59 -13.86
C ALA A 45 26.73 -2.66 -12.34
N GLY A 46 25.82 -3.34 -11.65
CA GLY A 46 25.91 -3.56 -10.20
C GLY A 46 24.70 -4.35 -9.68
N SER A 47 24.28 -5.38 -10.42
CA SER A 47 23.24 -6.32 -9.95
C SER A 47 23.93 -7.62 -9.54
N PRO A 48 23.66 -8.19 -8.35
CA PRO A 48 24.04 -9.56 -8.08
C PRO A 48 23.17 -10.44 -9.00
N ALA A 49 23.79 -10.94 -10.07
CA ALA A 49 23.24 -12.00 -10.88
C ALA A 49 23.16 -13.26 -10.03
N SER A 50 22.01 -13.50 -9.40
CA SER A 50 21.65 -14.82 -8.92
C SER A 50 20.29 -15.18 -9.50
N SER A 51 20.31 -16.24 -10.31
CA SER A 51 19.13 -16.85 -10.90
C SER A 51 18.17 -17.27 -9.78
N PHE A 52 16.93 -16.79 -9.80
CA PHE A 52 15.86 -17.17 -8.86
C PHE A 52 15.30 -18.56 -9.19
N LYS A 53 16.18 -19.57 -9.18
CA LYS A 53 15.82 -20.98 -9.22
C LYS A 53 16.59 -21.69 -8.13
N ASP A 54 16.01 -21.76 -6.94
CA ASP A 54 16.25 -22.92 -6.10
C ASP A 54 15.02 -23.27 -5.27
N LYS A 55 14.73 -24.56 -5.21
CA LYS A 55 13.64 -25.14 -4.42
C LYS A 55 14.04 -25.02 -2.95
N GLY A 56 13.44 -24.07 -2.24
CA GLY A 56 13.58 -23.97 -0.78
C GLY A 56 13.90 -22.59 -0.21
N ARG A 57 13.66 -21.47 -0.93
CA ARG A 57 13.68 -20.16 -0.26
C ARG A 57 12.33 -19.95 0.42
N ASN A 58 12.36 -19.83 1.75
CA ASN A 58 11.23 -19.32 2.50
C ASN A 58 10.88 -17.94 1.94
N VAL A 59 9.60 -17.59 1.92
CA VAL A 59 9.16 -16.25 1.50
C VAL A 59 8.96 -15.47 2.77
N GLN A 60 9.98 -14.85 3.36
CA GLN A 60 9.85 -14.01 4.56
C GLN A 60 10.02 -12.54 4.16
N TRP A 61 8.98 -11.98 3.54
CA TRP A 61 9.07 -10.67 2.88
C TRP A 61 8.41 -9.57 3.70
N VAL A 62 8.94 -8.36 3.61
CA VAL A 62 8.40 -7.18 4.28
C VAL A 62 8.08 -6.09 3.26
N PHE A 63 6.92 -5.44 3.42
CA PHE A 63 6.55 -4.27 2.63
C PHE A 63 6.78 -2.97 3.40
N LEU A 64 7.63 -2.11 2.84
CA LEU A 64 7.81 -0.72 3.26
C LEU A 64 7.21 0.24 2.23
N GLY A 65 7.07 1.51 2.62
CA GLY A 65 6.56 2.58 1.76
C GLY A 65 5.56 3.47 2.47
N CYS A 66 5.40 4.68 1.94
CA CYS A 66 4.55 5.73 2.52
C CYS A 66 3.08 5.26 2.70
N PRO A 67 2.34 5.88 3.64
CA PRO A 67 0.88 5.73 3.71
C PRO A 67 0.22 6.05 2.36
N GLY A 68 -0.70 5.20 1.91
CA GLY A 68 -1.40 5.40 0.62
C GLY A 68 -0.68 4.86 -0.62
N VAL A 69 0.59 4.43 -0.52
CA VAL A 69 1.33 3.90 -1.68
C VAL A 69 0.69 2.64 -2.28
N GLY A 70 0.00 1.85 -1.45
CA GLY A 70 -0.73 0.64 -1.88
C GLY A 70 -0.12 -0.67 -1.41
N LYS A 71 0.74 -0.66 -0.37
CA LYS A 71 1.37 -1.85 0.24
C LYS A 71 0.42 -3.03 0.34
N GLY A 72 -0.66 -2.92 1.12
CA GLY A 72 -1.63 -4.00 1.27
C GLY A 72 -2.23 -4.52 -0.05
N THR A 73 -2.37 -3.68 -1.07
CA THR A 73 -2.84 -4.14 -2.40
C THR A 73 -1.78 -5.01 -3.09
N TYR A 74 -0.52 -4.60 -3.08
CA TYR A 74 0.58 -5.37 -3.67
C TYR A 74 0.91 -6.62 -2.84
N ALA A 75 0.94 -6.49 -1.51
CA ALA A 75 1.16 -7.59 -0.57
C ALA A 75 0.08 -8.67 -0.69
N ALA A 76 -1.20 -8.31 -0.77
CA ALA A 76 -2.28 -9.28 -0.97
C ALA A 76 -2.19 -9.99 -2.34
N ARG A 77 -1.79 -9.28 -3.40
CA ARG A 77 -1.60 -9.88 -4.73
C ARG A 77 -0.42 -10.86 -4.75
N LEU A 78 0.72 -10.47 -4.19
CA LEU A 78 1.89 -11.36 -4.09
C LEU A 78 1.63 -12.55 -3.17
N SER A 79 0.91 -12.34 -2.06
CA SER A 79 0.50 -13.42 -1.16
C SER A 79 -0.29 -14.49 -1.89
N LYS A 80 -1.26 -14.08 -2.72
CA LYS A 80 -2.02 -15.02 -3.57
C LYS A 80 -1.15 -15.72 -4.61
N LEU A 81 -0.23 -14.99 -5.24
CA LEU A 81 0.64 -15.52 -6.29
C LEU A 81 1.67 -16.52 -5.75
N LEU A 82 2.25 -16.22 -4.58
CA LEU A 82 3.31 -17.01 -3.95
C LEU A 82 2.76 -18.10 -3.00
N GLY A 83 1.46 -18.08 -2.71
CA GLY A 83 0.83 -19.07 -1.83
C GLY A 83 1.22 -18.94 -0.37
N VAL A 84 1.63 -17.74 0.08
CA VAL A 84 2.01 -17.47 1.47
C VAL A 84 1.07 -16.46 2.13
N PRO A 85 0.83 -16.52 3.44
CA PRO A 85 -0.05 -15.60 4.15
C PRO A 85 0.44 -14.15 4.08
N HIS A 86 -0.51 -13.23 3.87
CA HIS A 86 -0.32 -11.81 4.11
C HIS A 86 -0.66 -11.49 5.57
N ILE A 87 0.31 -10.98 6.32
CA ILE A 87 0.19 -10.61 7.72
C ILE A 87 0.27 -9.08 7.82
N ALA A 88 -0.86 -8.43 8.13
CA ALA A 88 -0.89 -7.01 8.42
C ALA A 88 -0.98 -6.81 9.95
N THR A 89 -0.05 -6.05 10.53
CA THR A 89 -0.04 -5.85 12.00
C THR A 89 -1.30 -5.18 12.54
N GLY A 90 -1.93 -4.32 11.74
CA GLY A 90 -3.22 -3.75 12.09
C GLY A 90 -4.34 -4.79 12.21
N ASP A 91 -4.30 -5.87 11.43
CA ASP A 91 -5.27 -6.97 11.54
C ASP A 91 -4.99 -7.83 12.78
N LEU A 92 -3.71 -8.05 13.13
CA LEU A 92 -3.35 -8.76 14.36
C LEU A 92 -3.91 -8.06 15.59
N VAL A 93 -3.72 -6.74 15.68
CA VAL A 93 -4.27 -5.94 16.79
C VAL A 93 -5.80 -6.00 16.82
N ARG A 94 -6.47 -5.84 15.66
CA ARG A 94 -7.95 -5.91 15.59
C ARG A 94 -8.48 -7.28 15.99
N HIS A 95 -7.82 -8.35 15.57
CA HIS A 95 -8.16 -9.70 15.93
C HIS A 95 -8.02 -9.92 17.44
N GLU A 96 -6.92 -9.47 18.04
CA GLU A 96 -6.70 -9.59 19.48
C GLU A 96 -7.70 -8.75 20.29
N LEU A 97 -8.04 -7.53 19.84
CA LEU A 97 -9.08 -6.71 20.47
C LEU A 97 -10.47 -7.38 20.45
N SER A 98 -10.71 -8.26 19.48
CA SER A 98 -11.96 -9.02 19.36
C SER A 98 -11.90 -10.38 20.09
N SER A 99 -10.74 -10.75 20.63
CA SER A 99 -10.52 -12.01 21.34
C SER A 99 -10.95 -11.89 22.81
N HIS A 100 -11.00 -13.03 23.49
CA HIS A 100 -11.23 -13.07 24.93
C HIS A 100 -9.92 -13.46 25.62
N GLY A 101 -9.35 -12.56 26.42
CA GLY A 101 -8.13 -12.85 27.18
C GLY A 101 -7.55 -11.62 27.91
N PRO A 102 -6.55 -11.83 28.78
CA PRO A 102 -5.91 -10.75 29.52
C PRO A 102 -5.27 -9.68 28.62
N LEU A 103 -4.66 -10.10 27.51
CA LEU A 103 -4.03 -9.19 26.54
C LEU A 103 -5.07 -8.35 25.80
N ALA A 104 -6.21 -8.94 25.41
CA ALA A 104 -7.33 -8.21 24.82
C ALA A 104 -7.84 -7.09 25.75
N SER A 105 -8.03 -7.38 27.04
CA SER A 105 -8.44 -6.36 28.02
C SER A 105 -7.41 -5.23 28.15
N GLN A 106 -6.12 -5.56 28.22
CA GLN A 106 -5.05 -4.54 28.24
C GLN A 106 -5.04 -3.68 26.99
N LEU A 107 -5.22 -4.27 25.80
CA LEU A 107 -5.28 -3.54 24.54
C LEU A 107 -6.50 -2.63 24.47
N VAL A 108 -7.66 -3.09 24.92
CA VAL A 108 -8.89 -2.27 25.02
C VAL A 108 -8.64 -1.05 25.92
N ASP A 109 -8.00 -1.24 27.07
CA ASP A 109 -7.68 -0.14 27.99
C ASP A 109 -6.70 0.87 27.37
N ILE A 110 -5.65 0.40 26.70
CA ILE A 110 -4.67 1.24 25.99
C ILE A 110 -5.38 2.08 24.91
N VAL A 111 -6.20 1.44 24.08
CA VAL A 111 -6.92 2.10 22.98
C VAL A 111 -7.95 3.09 23.51
N ASN A 112 -8.71 2.74 24.56
CA ASN A 112 -9.69 3.63 25.18
C ASN A 112 -9.03 4.87 25.82
N GLN A 113 -7.80 4.72 26.31
CA GLN A 113 -7.00 5.83 26.83
C GLN A 113 -6.34 6.68 25.71
N GLY A 114 -6.55 6.32 24.44
CA GLY A 114 -5.91 6.98 23.30
C GLY A 114 -4.40 6.79 23.24
N LYS A 115 -3.85 5.80 23.96
CA LYS A 115 -2.42 5.49 24.00
C LYS A 115 -2.05 4.63 22.79
N LEU A 116 -0.81 4.78 22.35
CA LEU A 116 -0.23 3.92 21.32
C LEU A 116 0.10 2.55 21.92
N ILE A 117 -0.15 1.50 21.14
CA ILE A 117 0.26 0.14 21.48
C ILE A 117 1.79 0.08 21.40
N SER A 118 2.42 -0.49 22.43
CA SER A 118 3.88 -0.57 22.49
C SER A 118 4.44 -1.59 21.48
N ASP A 119 5.69 -1.40 21.09
CA ASP A 119 6.37 -2.24 20.11
C ASP A 119 6.42 -3.69 20.58
N GLU A 120 6.66 -3.91 21.87
CA GLU A 120 6.78 -5.24 22.48
C GLU A 120 5.48 -6.05 22.35
N ILE A 121 4.32 -5.41 22.52
CA ILE A 121 3.02 -6.07 22.35
C ILE A 121 2.82 -6.46 20.89
N ILE A 122 3.17 -5.58 19.95
CA ILE A 122 3.04 -5.88 18.51
C ILE A 122 3.95 -7.05 18.12
N ILE A 123 5.16 -7.09 18.67
CA ILE A 123 6.12 -8.16 18.44
C ILE A 123 5.62 -9.48 19.02
N ASP A 124 5.10 -9.50 20.25
CA ASP A 124 4.53 -10.71 20.87
C ASP A 124 3.37 -11.28 20.04
N LEU A 125 2.46 -10.41 19.57
CA LEU A 125 1.38 -10.82 18.66
C LEU A 125 1.89 -11.37 17.34
N LEU A 126 2.94 -10.75 16.77
CA LEU A 126 3.55 -11.21 15.53
C LEU A 126 4.23 -12.57 15.72
N SER A 127 5.06 -12.73 16.76
CA SER A 127 5.75 -13.99 17.08
C SER A 127 4.75 -15.13 17.24
N LYS A 128 3.68 -14.95 18.03
CA LYS A 128 2.61 -15.95 18.19
C LYS A 128 1.96 -16.33 16.86
N ARG A 129 1.72 -15.35 15.97
CA ARG A 129 1.15 -15.61 14.64
C ARG A 129 2.13 -16.39 13.76
N LEU A 130 3.42 -16.08 13.80
CA LEU A 130 4.44 -16.78 13.03
C LEU A 130 4.60 -18.22 13.51
N GLU A 131 4.73 -18.44 14.82
CA GLU A 131 4.78 -19.78 15.44
C GLU A 131 3.55 -20.63 15.10
N ALA A 132 2.35 -20.05 15.19
CA ALA A 132 1.12 -20.74 14.81
C ALA A 132 1.04 -21.06 13.31
N GLY A 133 1.70 -20.26 12.47
CA GLY A 133 1.83 -20.48 11.04
C GLY A 133 2.79 -21.62 10.72
N GLU A 134 3.96 -21.61 11.34
CA GLU A 134 4.97 -22.66 11.23
C GLU A 134 4.41 -24.01 11.68
N ALA A 135 3.68 -24.05 12.80
CA ALA A 135 3.01 -25.26 13.28
C ALA A 135 1.95 -25.82 12.30
N LYS A 136 1.40 -24.98 11.41
CA LYS A 136 0.47 -25.38 10.34
C LYS A 136 1.19 -25.75 9.03
N GLY A 137 2.51 -25.61 8.98
CA GLY A 137 3.30 -25.84 7.78
C GLY A 137 3.28 -24.69 6.77
N GLU A 138 3.04 -23.44 7.22
CA GLU A 138 3.21 -22.26 6.35
C GLU A 138 4.68 -22.11 5.94
N ALA A 139 4.97 -21.99 4.63
CA ALA A 139 6.33 -21.93 4.08
C ALA A 139 6.92 -20.50 3.99
N GLY A 140 6.30 -19.53 4.68
CA GLY A 140 6.67 -18.12 4.63
C GLY A 140 5.50 -17.20 4.96
N PHE A 141 5.73 -15.89 4.83
CA PHE A 141 4.77 -14.81 5.02
C PHE A 141 5.17 -13.53 4.25
N ILE A 142 4.19 -12.67 4.00
CA ILE A 142 4.42 -11.28 3.60
C ILE A 142 3.90 -10.37 4.71
N LEU A 143 4.79 -9.58 5.30
CA LEU A 143 4.48 -8.65 6.38
C LEU A 143 4.20 -7.24 5.83
N ASP A 144 3.05 -6.66 6.19
CA ASP A 144 2.68 -5.27 5.88
C ASP A 144 2.48 -4.46 7.18
N GLY A 145 3.05 -3.26 7.19
CA GLY A 145 2.83 -2.27 8.24
C GLY A 145 3.76 -2.37 9.46
N PHE A 146 4.74 -3.26 9.42
CA PHE A 146 5.82 -3.43 10.41
C PHE A 146 7.07 -3.98 9.70
N PRO A 147 8.30 -3.57 10.07
CA PRO A 147 8.65 -2.58 11.09
C PRO A 147 8.52 -1.13 10.56
N ARG A 148 8.33 -0.17 11.48
CA ARG A 148 8.24 1.27 11.22
C ARG A 148 9.37 2.09 11.83
N THR A 149 10.10 1.51 12.79
CA THR A 149 11.26 2.10 13.46
C THR A 149 12.46 1.15 13.36
N ILE A 150 13.67 1.67 13.57
CA ILE A 150 14.89 0.85 13.63
C ILE A 150 14.79 -0.23 14.70
N HIS A 151 14.31 0.15 15.89
CA HIS A 151 14.18 -0.76 17.02
C HIS A 151 13.28 -1.96 16.69
N GLN A 152 12.13 -1.70 16.06
CA GLN A 152 11.25 -2.77 15.56
C GLN A 152 11.94 -3.66 14.53
N ALA A 153 12.77 -3.09 13.64
CA ALA A 153 13.50 -3.85 12.63
C ALA A 153 14.59 -4.74 13.26
N GLU A 154 15.30 -4.25 14.27
CA GLU A 154 16.27 -5.03 15.04
C GLU A 154 15.62 -6.20 15.76
N ILE A 155 14.47 -5.97 16.39
CA ILE A 155 13.75 -7.03 17.07
C ILE A 155 13.19 -8.05 16.05
N LEU A 156 12.65 -7.59 14.93
CA LEU A 156 12.13 -8.48 13.88
C LEU A 156 13.19 -9.45 13.37
N GLU A 157 14.39 -8.95 13.07
CA GLU A 157 15.53 -9.77 12.63
C GLU A 157 16.03 -10.73 13.73
N GLY A 158 15.72 -10.45 15.00
CA GLY A 158 15.98 -11.38 16.11
C GLY A 158 14.95 -12.51 16.22
N VAL A 159 13.74 -12.32 15.67
CA VAL A 159 12.66 -13.32 15.68
C VAL A 159 12.69 -14.19 14.43
N THR A 160 12.97 -13.60 13.26
CA THR A 160 12.91 -14.29 11.97
C THR A 160 13.85 -13.63 10.95
N ASP A 161 14.46 -14.40 10.06
CA ASP A 161 15.42 -13.89 9.07
C ASP A 161 14.69 -13.37 7.82
N ILE A 162 14.58 -12.05 7.69
CA ILE A 162 13.86 -11.45 6.57
C ILE A 162 14.63 -11.63 5.26
N ASP A 163 14.03 -12.30 4.27
CA ASP A 163 14.67 -12.57 2.97
C ASP A 163 14.75 -11.32 2.09
N LEU A 164 13.66 -10.53 2.07
CA LEU A 164 13.49 -9.42 1.16
C LEU A 164 12.58 -8.35 1.74
N VAL A 165 12.99 -7.10 1.58
CA VAL A 165 12.19 -5.92 1.94
C VAL A 165 11.88 -5.14 0.67
N ILE A 166 10.60 -5.05 0.31
CA ILE A 166 10.13 -4.33 -0.86
C ILE A 166 9.66 -2.95 -0.39
N ASN A 167 10.40 -1.91 -0.76
CA ASN A 167 10.01 -0.53 -0.50
C ASN A 167 9.33 0.08 -1.73
N LEU A 168 8.02 0.26 -1.63
CA LEU A 168 7.24 0.91 -2.69
C LEU A 168 7.35 2.44 -2.56
N LYS A 169 7.75 3.09 -3.65
CA LYS A 169 7.81 4.54 -3.76
C LYS A 169 6.78 5.05 -4.76
N LEU A 170 6.21 6.20 -4.47
CA LEU A 170 5.26 6.89 -5.33
C LEU A 170 5.44 8.39 -5.13
N ARG A 171 5.22 9.16 -6.19
CA ARG A 171 5.26 10.61 -6.13
C ARG A 171 4.30 11.15 -5.06
N GLU A 172 4.72 12.20 -4.35
CA GLU A 172 3.97 12.76 -3.22
C GLU A 172 2.59 13.30 -3.63
N ASP A 173 2.51 13.97 -4.78
CA ASP A 173 1.24 14.45 -5.37
C ASP A 173 0.24 13.30 -5.58
N ALA A 174 0.71 12.18 -6.10
CA ALA A 174 -0.10 10.96 -6.24
C ALA A 174 -0.46 10.34 -4.88
N LEU A 175 0.45 10.33 -3.89
CA LEU A 175 0.17 9.81 -2.54
C LEU A 175 -0.95 10.59 -1.85
N ILE A 176 -0.91 11.93 -1.91
CA ILE A 176 -1.93 12.80 -1.34
C ILE A 176 -3.27 12.52 -2.02
N ALA A 177 -3.31 12.53 -3.35
CA ALA A 177 -4.52 12.22 -4.12
C ALA A 177 -5.10 10.83 -3.77
N LYS A 178 -4.24 9.81 -3.64
CA LYS A 178 -4.67 8.46 -3.23
C LYS A 178 -5.27 8.43 -1.83
N CYS A 179 -4.67 9.14 -0.87
CA CYS A 179 -5.19 9.16 0.50
C CYS A 179 -6.56 9.85 0.57
N LEU A 180 -6.71 11.01 -0.06
CA LEU A 180 -7.98 11.75 -0.11
C LEU A 180 -9.08 10.99 -0.90
N GLY A 181 -8.67 10.24 -1.92
CA GLY A 181 -9.55 9.40 -2.74
C GLY A 181 -9.94 8.05 -2.11
N ARG A 182 -9.36 7.67 -0.96
CA ARG A 182 -9.60 6.36 -0.35
C ARG A 182 -11.06 6.21 0.09
N ARG A 183 -11.64 5.05 -0.17
CA ARG A 183 -12.98 4.66 0.29
C ARG A 183 -12.92 3.28 0.90
N ILE A 184 -13.70 3.06 1.95
CA ILE A 184 -13.88 1.76 2.58
C ILE A 184 -15.35 1.41 2.48
N CYS A 185 -15.67 0.19 2.08
CA CYS A 185 -17.04 -0.29 2.18
C CYS A 185 -17.36 -0.62 3.65
N SER A 186 -18.41 0.01 4.20
CA SER A 186 -18.83 -0.19 5.58
C SER A 186 -19.36 -1.59 5.89
N GLU A 187 -19.68 -2.40 4.86
CA GLU A 187 -20.18 -3.76 5.04
C GLU A 187 -19.09 -4.83 4.85
N CYS A 188 -18.38 -4.81 3.72
CA CYS A 188 -17.40 -5.85 3.41
C CYS A 188 -15.97 -5.52 3.84
N GLY A 189 -15.71 -4.28 4.30
CA GLY A 189 -14.37 -3.81 4.65
C GLY A 189 -13.42 -3.62 3.46
N GLY A 190 -13.90 -3.81 2.23
CA GLY A 190 -13.11 -3.65 1.01
C GLY A 190 -12.57 -2.22 0.85
N ASN A 191 -11.31 -2.12 0.39
CA ASN A 191 -10.63 -0.84 0.15
C ASN A 191 -10.69 -0.46 -1.33
N TYR A 192 -11.17 0.75 -1.61
CA TYR A 192 -11.36 1.31 -2.94
C TYR A 192 -10.72 2.69 -3.03
N ASN A 193 -10.59 3.21 -4.24
CA ASN A 193 -10.05 4.54 -4.48
C ASN A 193 -10.78 5.23 -5.63
N VAL A 194 -11.44 6.35 -5.35
CA VAL A 194 -12.17 7.12 -6.36
C VAL A 194 -11.31 8.14 -7.09
N ALA A 195 -10.05 8.36 -6.66
CA ALA A 195 -9.15 9.28 -7.33
C ALA A 195 -8.73 8.72 -8.70
N CYS A 196 -8.90 9.54 -9.73
CA CYS A 196 -8.25 9.36 -11.02
C CYS A 196 -7.01 10.26 -11.03
N ILE A 197 -5.83 9.66 -11.13
CA ILE A 197 -4.55 10.38 -11.07
C ILE A 197 -4.00 10.42 -12.50
N ASP A 198 -3.95 11.60 -13.10
CA ASP A 198 -3.31 11.84 -14.40
C ASP A 198 -2.35 13.01 -14.23
N ILE A 199 -1.13 12.68 -13.83
CA ILE A 199 -0.07 13.66 -13.66
C ILE A 199 0.74 13.69 -14.96
N LYS A 200 0.73 14.84 -15.62
CA LYS A 200 1.46 15.05 -16.87
C LYS A 200 2.97 14.96 -16.62
N ALA A 201 3.71 14.61 -17.68
CA ALA A 201 5.15 14.75 -17.66
C ALA A 201 5.53 16.24 -17.57
N ASP A 202 6.57 16.52 -16.80
CA ASP A 202 7.28 17.80 -16.78
C ASP A 202 8.78 17.52 -17.02
N ASP A 203 9.62 18.57 -17.03
CA ASP A 203 11.04 18.44 -17.40
C ASP A 203 11.82 17.44 -16.52
N ASP A 204 11.37 17.18 -15.29
CA ASP A 204 12.05 16.32 -14.32
C ASP A 204 11.29 15.01 -14.01
N LYS A 205 10.03 14.86 -14.45
CA LYS A 205 9.18 13.74 -14.03
C LYS A 205 8.42 13.11 -15.20
N THR A 206 8.43 11.79 -15.22
CA THR A 206 7.64 11.00 -16.16
C THR A 206 6.14 11.19 -15.91
N ARG A 207 5.35 11.10 -16.98
CA ARG A 207 3.88 11.04 -16.90
C ARG A 207 3.48 9.87 -16.01
N MET A 208 2.46 10.07 -15.17
CA MET A 208 1.90 9.05 -14.30
C MET A 208 0.39 9.01 -14.47
N TYR A 209 -0.12 7.84 -14.85
CA TYR A 209 -1.56 7.59 -14.94
C TYR A 209 -1.97 6.45 -14.03
N MET A 210 -2.92 6.71 -13.12
CA MET A 210 -3.52 5.71 -12.25
C MET A 210 -5.04 5.82 -12.33
N PRO A 211 -5.74 4.85 -12.96
CA PRO A 211 -7.19 4.85 -12.98
C PRO A 211 -7.75 4.59 -11.57
N PRO A 212 -8.99 5.03 -11.29
CA PRO A 212 -9.64 4.76 -10.02
C PRO A 212 -9.84 3.26 -9.81
N LEU A 213 -9.78 2.83 -8.55
CA LEU A 213 -10.15 1.49 -8.12
C LEU A 213 -11.58 1.53 -7.58
N LEU A 214 -12.55 1.44 -8.48
CA LEU A 214 -13.97 1.55 -8.15
C LEU A 214 -14.51 0.29 -7.45
N PRO A 215 -15.50 0.45 -6.56
CA PRO A 215 -16.17 -0.69 -5.95
C PRO A 215 -17.02 -1.48 -6.95
N PRO A 216 -17.34 -2.74 -6.65
CA PRO A 216 -18.41 -3.46 -7.34
C PRO A 216 -19.79 -2.86 -7.00
N PRO A 217 -20.83 -3.12 -7.81
CA PRO A 217 -22.15 -2.48 -7.66
C PRO A 217 -22.77 -2.61 -6.26
N HIS A 218 -22.58 -3.75 -5.60
CA HIS A 218 -23.13 -4.00 -4.25
C HIS A 218 -22.48 -3.15 -3.14
N CYS A 219 -21.34 -2.49 -3.41
CA CYS A 219 -20.60 -1.65 -2.49
C CYS A 219 -20.72 -0.14 -2.78
N GLU A 220 -21.23 0.27 -3.95
CA GLU A 220 -21.22 1.68 -4.40
C GLU A 220 -21.84 2.66 -3.40
N ASN A 221 -23.01 2.32 -2.83
CA ASN A 221 -23.74 3.17 -1.90
C ASN A 221 -23.32 3.01 -0.43
N LYS A 222 -22.26 2.25 -0.15
CA LYS A 222 -21.79 1.88 1.19
C LYS A 222 -20.38 2.38 1.46
N LEU A 223 -19.89 3.25 0.60
CA LEU A 223 -18.55 3.80 0.69
C LEU A 223 -18.49 4.92 1.72
N ILE A 224 -17.61 4.74 2.70
CA ILE A 224 -17.27 5.75 3.71
C ILE A 224 -15.81 6.19 3.55
N THR A 225 -15.50 7.38 4.02
CA THR A 225 -14.13 7.88 4.18
C THR A 225 -13.64 7.61 5.59
N ARG A 226 -12.32 7.50 5.77
CA ARG A 226 -11.75 7.49 7.12
C ARG A 226 -11.75 8.90 7.69
N SER A 227 -11.84 9.02 9.01
CA SER A 227 -11.74 10.31 9.71
C SER A 227 -10.35 10.94 9.60
N ASP A 228 -9.30 10.13 9.36
CA ASP A 228 -7.90 10.55 9.25
C ASP A 228 -7.41 10.80 7.81
N ASP A 229 -8.28 10.71 6.79
CA ASP A 229 -7.93 11.00 5.38
C ASP A 229 -8.20 12.48 5.03
N THR A 230 -7.72 13.43 5.86
CA THR A 230 -7.68 14.87 5.53
C THR A 230 -6.31 15.28 5.02
N GLU A 231 -6.21 16.36 4.26
CA GLU A 231 -4.93 16.77 3.66
C GLU A 231 -3.84 17.02 4.71
N ASP A 232 -4.18 17.71 5.80
CA ASP A 232 -3.24 18.01 6.89
C ASP A 232 -2.75 16.73 7.58
N VAL A 233 -3.66 15.80 7.88
CA VAL A 233 -3.30 14.53 8.51
C VAL A 233 -2.45 13.68 7.58
N VAL A 234 -2.76 13.68 6.27
CA VAL A 234 -1.97 12.95 5.27
C VAL A 234 -0.55 13.51 5.19
N LYS A 235 -0.38 14.84 5.12
CA LYS A 235 0.94 15.49 5.11
C LYS A 235 1.73 15.17 6.37
N GLU A 236 1.10 15.25 7.53
CA GLU A 236 1.75 14.89 8.80
C GLU A 236 2.19 13.43 8.82
N ARG A 237 1.37 12.50 8.32
CA ARG A 237 1.73 11.09 8.21
C ARG A 237 2.91 10.84 7.26
N LEU A 238 3.01 11.62 6.17
CA LEU A 238 4.16 11.56 5.27
C LEU A 238 5.43 12.07 5.96
N ARG A 239 5.34 13.18 6.71
CA ARG A 239 6.46 13.69 7.52
C ARG A 239 6.95 12.66 8.53
N ILE A 240 6.05 12.11 9.34
CA ILE A 240 6.38 11.09 10.35
C ILE A 240 7.01 9.86 9.69
N TYR A 241 6.49 9.42 8.53
CA TYR A 241 7.09 8.31 7.79
C TYR A 241 8.54 8.60 7.39
N HIS A 242 8.83 9.80 6.88
CA HIS A 242 10.19 10.18 6.51
C HIS A 242 11.14 10.27 7.70
N GLU A 243 10.66 10.67 8.87
CA GLU A 243 11.48 10.75 10.10
C GLU A 243 11.76 9.37 10.69
N THR A 244 10.76 8.49 10.71
CA THR A 244 10.81 7.23 11.47
C THR A 244 11.10 6.00 10.63
N SER A 245 10.52 5.91 9.44
CA SER A 245 10.60 4.73 8.57
C SER A 245 11.73 4.82 7.54
N ARG A 246 12.16 6.02 7.14
CA ARG A 246 13.34 6.16 6.26
C ARG A 246 14.62 5.53 6.83
N PRO A 247 14.94 5.66 8.13
CA PRO A 247 16.06 4.92 8.73
C PRO A 247 15.94 3.40 8.56
N VAL A 248 14.71 2.84 8.57
CA VAL A 248 14.45 1.41 8.36
C VAL A 248 14.82 0.99 6.94
N GLU A 249 14.56 1.84 5.95
CA GLU A 249 15.03 1.60 4.58
C GLU A 249 16.55 1.49 4.56
N ASP A 250 17.27 2.42 5.19
CA ASP A 250 18.74 2.38 5.27
C ASP A 250 19.26 1.13 6.01
N PHE A 251 18.56 0.70 7.06
CA PHE A 251 18.88 -0.49 7.83
C PHE A 251 18.87 -1.77 6.97
N TYR A 252 17.85 -1.95 6.13
CA TYR A 252 17.76 -3.11 5.23
C TYR A 252 18.62 -2.93 3.97
N ARG A 253 18.84 -1.69 3.51
CA ARG A 253 19.74 -1.42 2.37
C ARG A 253 21.18 -1.83 2.68
N ARG A 254 21.69 -1.47 3.87
CA ARG A 254 23.04 -1.87 4.32
C ARG A 254 23.21 -3.39 4.45
N ARG A 255 22.11 -4.12 4.63
CA ARG A 255 22.10 -5.59 4.72
C ARG A 255 21.91 -6.28 3.36
N GLY A 256 21.75 -5.52 2.27
CA GLY A 256 21.49 -6.09 0.94
C GLY A 256 20.12 -6.75 0.80
N LYS A 257 19.19 -6.47 1.73
CA LYS A 257 17.83 -7.06 1.76
C LYS A 257 16.77 -6.14 1.13
N LEU A 258 17.12 -4.89 0.79
CA LEU A 258 16.16 -3.90 0.29
C LEU A 258 16.06 -3.90 -1.24
N LEU A 259 14.84 -4.08 -1.76
CA LEU A 259 14.45 -3.74 -3.12
C LEU A 259 13.66 -2.43 -3.11
N GLU A 260 14.19 -1.39 -3.74
CA GLU A 260 13.44 -0.16 -3.99
C GLU A 260 12.67 -0.27 -5.30
N PHE A 261 11.39 0.08 -5.27
CA PHE A 261 10.53 0.02 -6.45
C PHE A 261 9.66 1.28 -6.56
N ASP A 262 9.99 2.12 -7.53
CA ASP A 262 9.18 3.27 -7.92
C ASP A 262 7.99 2.82 -8.76
N LEU A 263 6.78 3.13 -8.31
CA LEU A 263 5.55 2.88 -9.03
C LEU A 263 5.43 3.84 -10.23
N PRO A 264 5.52 3.38 -11.49
CA PRO A 264 5.42 4.27 -12.64
C PRO A 264 3.97 4.73 -12.91
N GLY A 265 2.99 3.98 -12.43
CA GLY A 265 1.57 4.27 -12.68
C GLY A 265 0.62 3.35 -11.91
N GLY A 266 -0.58 3.19 -12.46
CA GLY A 266 -1.59 2.29 -11.91
C GLY A 266 -1.12 0.83 -11.87
N ILE A 267 -1.91 -0.02 -11.22
CA ILE A 267 -1.61 -1.45 -11.10
C ILE A 267 -1.31 -2.12 -12.46
N PRO A 268 -2.04 -1.86 -13.56
CA PRO A 268 -1.76 -2.52 -14.85
C PRO A 268 -0.35 -2.26 -15.38
N GLU A 269 0.23 -1.11 -15.07
CA GLU A 269 1.59 -0.76 -15.49
C GLU A 269 2.64 -1.19 -14.46
N SER A 270 2.35 -0.97 -13.17
CA SER A 270 3.29 -1.21 -12.08
C SER A 270 3.47 -2.71 -11.78
N TRP A 271 2.41 -3.51 -11.91
CA TRP A 271 2.42 -4.92 -11.52
C TRP A 271 3.39 -5.78 -12.35
N PRO A 272 3.39 -5.74 -13.70
CA PRO A 272 4.34 -6.52 -14.49
C PRO A 272 5.80 -6.13 -14.21
N LYS A 273 6.08 -4.83 -14.05
CA LYS A 273 7.42 -4.31 -13.74
C LYS A 273 7.89 -4.76 -12.35
N LEU A 274 6.99 -4.83 -11.37
CA LEU A 274 7.31 -5.34 -10.04
C LEU A 274 7.65 -6.83 -10.09
N LEU A 275 6.85 -7.63 -10.80
CA LEU A 275 7.13 -9.06 -10.97
C LEU A 275 8.48 -9.29 -11.65
N GLN A 276 8.79 -8.51 -12.69
CA GLN A 276 10.09 -8.53 -13.34
C GLN A 276 11.24 -8.19 -12.38
N ALA A 277 11.10 -7.13 -11.57
CA ALA A 277 12.10 -6.76 -10.57
C ALA A 277 12.31 -7.85 -9.50
N LEU A 278 11.26 -8.61 -9.19
CA LEU A 278 11.28 -9.75 -8.27
C LEU A 278 11.71 -11.06 -8.96
N ASN A 279 11.98 -11.05 -10.27
CA ASN A 279 12.22 -12.24 -11.09
C ASN A 279 11.13 -13.32 -10.94
N ILE A 280 9.88 -12.90 -10.73
CA ILE A 280 8.71 -13.77 -10.72
C ILE A 280 8.14 -13.75 -12.14
N TYR A 281 8.15 -14.90 -12.80
CA TYR A 281 7.55 -15.06 -14.12
C TYR A 281 6.23 -15.80 -13.95
N ASP A 282 5.14 -15.20 -14.46
CA ASP A 282 3.85 -15.88 -14.53
C ASP A 282 3.95 -17.03 -15.54
N ASP A 283 3.39 -18.20 -15.23
CA ASP A 283 3.58 -19.42 -16.04
C ASP A 283 2.97 -19.31 -17.46
N GLU A 284 2.17 -18.28 -17.73
CA GLU A 284 1.64 -17.95 -19.06
C GLU A 284 2.74 -17.51 -20.05
N ASP A 285 3.83 -16.87 -19.60
CA ASP A 285 4.91 -16.40 -20.47
C ASP A 285 5.84 -17.55 -20.92
N LYS A 286 5.90 -18.64 -20.17
CA LYS A 286 6.69 -19.83 -20.56
C LYS A 286 6.11 -20.57 -21.77
N LYS A 287 4.80 -20.46 -22.02
CA LYS A 287 4.18 -21.08 -23.20
C LYS A 287 4.40 -20.28 -24.49
N SER A 288 4.66 -18.98 -24.39
CA SER A 288 4.89 -18.12 -25.56
C SER A 288 6.37 -18.04 -25.97
N ALA A 289 7.30 -18.31 -25.05
CA ALA A 289 8.74 -18.34 -25.34
C ALA A 289 9.26 -19.73 -25.81
N ALA A 290 8.40 -20.74 -25.82
CA ALA A 290 8.72 -22.11 -26.23
C ALA A 290 7.94 -22.58 -27.47
N ALA A 291 7.27 -21.66 -28.19
CA ALA A 291 6.55 -21.91 -29.44
C ALA A 291 7.28 -21.31 -30.64
#